data_AF-A0A965PIZ7-F1
#
_entry.id   AF-A0A965PIZ7-F1
#
_cell.length_a   1.000
_cell.length_b   1.000
_cell.length_c   1.000
_cell.angle_alpha   90.00
_cell.angle_beta   90.00
_cell.angle_gamma   90.00
#
_symmetry.space_group_name_H-M   'P 1'
#
loop_
_entity.id
_entity.type
_entity.pdbx_description
1 polymer ?
#
loop_
_entity_poly.entity_id
_entity_poly.type
_entity_poly.pdbx_seq_one_letter_code
_entity_poly.pdbx_strand_id
1 'polypeptide(L)'
;MIHPDRFIARSSDRELWLEARTRGVTATAVAKAASGPAGFRDQLEARRNPVDVEVNAFMAWGTFMEPIIAQWVKNETGIMPNEWLIASEHDERFLATPDGLRMDHWVISEIKTMGTPREKPPLDHVRQMQWQMFVT
;
A
#
# COMPACT_ATOMS: atom_id res chain seq x y z
N MET A 1 2.31 17.68 -7.69
CA MET A 1 3.39 16.69 -7.91
C MET A 1 4.06 16.45 -6.57
N ILE A 2 4.09 15.21 -6.09
CA ILE A 2 4.79 14.81 -4.87
C ILE A 2 6.27 15.25 -4.94
N HIS A 3 6.75 15.89 -3.88
CA HIS A 3 8.13 16.36 -3.79
C HIS A 3 9.11 15.18 -3.56
N PRO A 4 10.33 15.17 -4.14
CA PRO A 4 11.22 14.01 -4.11
C PRO A 4 11.65 13.54 -2.71
N ASP A 5 11.70 14.42 -1.71
CA ASP A 5 12.04 14.07 -0.32
C ASP A 5 11.00 13.18 0.37
N ARG A 6 9.77 13.13 -0.15
CA ARG A 6 8.69 12.28 0.36
C ARG A 6 8.83 10.83 -0.09
N PHE A 7 9.74 10.50 -1.02
CA PHE A 7 10.01 9.14 -1.47
C PHE A 7 11.08 8.50 -0.57
N ILE A 8 10.65 7.67 0.38
CA ILE A 8 11.48 7.27 1.53
C ILE A 8 12.34 6.03 1.24
N ALA A 9 11.72 4.98 0.71
CA ALA A 9 12.37 3.70 0.47
C ALA A 9 11.59 2.89 -0.59
N ARG A 10 12.28 2.01 -1.33
CA ARG A 10 11.64 1.11 -2.30
C ARG A 10 11.38 -0.25 -1.69
N SER A 11 10.24 -0.88 -2.01
CA SER A 11 9.94 -2.25 -1.56
C SER A 11 10.97 -3.29 -2.03
N SER A 12 11.68 -3.03 -3.13
CA SER A 12 12.81 -3.84 -3.61
C SER A 12 14.04 -3.81 -2.68
N ASP A 13 14.19 -2.76 -1.86
CA ASP A 13 15.13 -2.72 -0.74
C ASP A 13 14.38 -3.07 0.55
N ARG A 14 14.20 -4.37 0.76
CA ARG A 14 13.29 -4.91 1.79
C ARG A 14 13.67 -4.43 3.19
N GLU A 15 14.96 -4.33 3.51
CA GLU A 15 15.42 -3.95 4.86
C GLU A 15 15.11 -2.48 5.13
N LEU A 16 15.54 -1.57 4.24
CA LEU A 16 15.25 -0.14 4.38
C LEU A 16 13.76 0.16 4.35
N TRP A 17 13.00 -0.55 3.49
CA TRP A 17 11.56 -0.38 3.41
C TRP A 17 10.83 -0.82 4.68
N LEU A 18 11.23 -1.95 5.27
CA LEU A 18 10.66 -2.40 6.55
C LEU A 18 11.02 -1.43 7.68
N GLU A 19 12.29 -0.99 7.76
CA GLU A 19 12.74 -0.03 8.76
C GLU A 19 11.94 1.29 8.66
N ALA A 20 11.81 1.85 7.46
CA ALA A 20 11.05 3.08 7.24
C ALA A 20 9.59 2.96 7.68
N ARG A 21 8.95 1.81 7.42
CA ARG A 21 7.57 1.54 7.85
C ARG A 21 7.41 1.47 9.37
N THR A 22 8.47 1.19 10.12
CA THR A 22 8.43 1.24 11.59
C THR A 22 8.37 2.66 12.15
N ARG A 23 8.45 3.70 11.32
CA ARG A 23 8.39 5.10 11.77
C ARG A 23 7.00 5.71 11.66
N GLY A 24 6.06 5.01 11.01
CA GLY A 24 4.74 5.54 10.71
C GLY A 24 3.61 4.53 10.71
N VAL A 25 2.47 4.93 10.14
CA VAL A 25 1.28 4.12 9.88
C VAL A 25 1.06 4.01 8.38
N THR A 26 0.77 2.80 7.92
CA THR A 26 0.63 2.49 6.48
C THR A 26 -0.83 2.41 6.08
N ALA A 27 -1.12 2.56 4.78
CA ALA A 27 -2.47 2.45 4.24
C ALA A 27 -3.23 1.18 4.69
N THR A 28 -2.55 0.03 4.70
CA THR A 28 -3.15 -1.24 5.14
C THR A 28 -3.40 -1.29 6.65
N ALA A 29 -2.52 -0.70 7.46
CA ALA A 29 -2.72 -0.58 8.90
C ALA A 29 -3.92 0.34 9.21
N VAL A 30 -4.01 1.50 8.55
CA VAL A 30 -5.13 2.43 8.75
C VAL A 30 -6.45 1.82 8.29
N ALA A 31 -6.48 1.12 7.15
CA ALA A 31 -7.69 0.45 6.67
C ALA A 31 -8.23 -0.58 7.67
N LYS A 32 -7.33 -1.37 8.28
CA LYS A 32 -7.67 -2.34 9.34
C LYS A 32 -8.10 -1.64 10.62
N ALA A 33 -7.37 -0.63 11.06
CA ALA A 33 -7.70 0.14 12.26
C ALA A 33 -9.08 0.81 12.16
N ALA A 34 -9.43 1.34 10.99
CA ALA A 34 -10.71 1.98 10.70
C ALA A 34 -11.89 1.00 10.57
N SER A 35 -11.66 -0.32 10.67
CA SER A 35 -12.74 -1.32 10.63
C SER A 35 -13.59 -1.36 11.88
N GLY A 36 -13.09 -0.85 13.01
CA GLY A 36 -13.79 -0.73 14.28
C GLY A 36 -12.86 -0.89 15.47
N PRO A 37 -13.39 -0.87 16.72
CA PRO A 37 -12.56 -0.93 17.92
C PRO A 37 -11.66 -2.17 18.02
N ALA A 38 -12.11 -3.31 17.48
CA ALA A 38 -11.30 -4.52 17.42
C ALA A 38 -10.11 -4.36 16.47
N GLY A 39 -10.35 -3.95 15.22
CA GLY A 39 -9.26 -3.73 14.26
C GLY A 39 -8.26 -2.68 14.72
N PHE A 40 -8.71 -1.62 15.41
CA PHE A 40 -7.81 -0.65 16.03
C PHE A 40 -6.91 -1.28 17.10
N ARG A 41 -7.47 -2.09 18.01
CA ARG A 41 -6.68 -2.82 19.02
C ARG A 41 -5.70 -3.80 18.38
N ASP A 42 -6.11 -4.52 17.35
CA ASP A 42 -5.25 -5.48 16.66
C ASP A 42 -4.04 -4.78 16.01
N GLN A 43 -4.24 -3.60 15.43
CA GLN A 43 -3.14 -2.83 14.86
C GLN A 43 -2.21 -2.23 15.93
N LEU A 44 -2.75 -1.81 17.09
CA LEU A 44 -1.92 -1.41 18.22
C LEU A 44 -1.09 -2.56 18.76
N GLU A 45 -1.68 -3.75 18.87
CA GLU A 45 -0.99 -4.94 19.37
C GLU A 45 0.11 -5.39 18.42
N ALA A 46 -0.18 -5.48 17.12
CA ALA A 46 0.81 -5.79 16.09
C ALA A 46 1.97 -4.79 16.06
N ARG A 47 1.73 -3.54 16.51
CA ARG A 47 2.77 -2.51 16.60
C ARG A 47 3.65 -2.65 17.84
N ARG A 48 3.08 -3.12 18.96
CA ARG A 48 3.80 -3.36 20.22
C ARG A 48 4.59 -4.65 20.18
N ASN A 49 4.01 -5.68 19.55
CA ASN A 49 4.53 -7.03 19.48
C ASN A 49 4.60 -7.44 17.99
N PRO A 50 5.59 -6.92 17.23
CA PRO A 50 5.72 -7.26 15.82
C PRO A 50 6.02 -8.75 15.67
N VAL A 51 5.25 -9.41 14.81
CA VAL A 51 5.45 -10.80 14.42
C VAL A 51 5.73 -10.87 12.92
N ASP A 52 6.55 -11.82 12.52
CA ASP A 52 6.77 -12.08 11.11
C ASP A 52 5.49 -12.59 10.46
N VAL A 53 5.19 -12.05 9.28
CA VAL A 53 4.05 -12.48 8.48
C VAL A 53 4.45 -13.71 7.68
N GLU A 54 3.86 -14.85 7.99
CA GLU A 54 3.98 -16.05 7.16
C GLU A 54 3.28 -15.83 5.82
N VAL A 55 4.03 -16.05 4.72
CA VAL A 55 3.50 -15.93 3.37
C VAL A 55 2.64 -17.16 3.05
N ASN A 56 1.34 -16.94 2.90
CA ASN A 56 0.42 -17.98 2.44
C ASN A 56 0.30 -18.03 0.90
N ALA A 57 -0.37 -19.06 0.38
CA ALA A 57 -0.53 -19.26 -1.06
C ALA A 57 -1.22 -18.08 -1.78
N PHE A 58 -2.16 -17.40 -1.12
CA PHE A 58 -2.84 -16.23 -1.70
C PHE A 58 -1.90 -15.03 -1.83
N MET A 59 -1.05 -14.79 -0.83
CA MET A 59 -0.04 -13.74 -0.86
C MET A 59 1.04 -14.01 -1.92
N ALA A 60 1.49 -15.27 -2.03
CA ALA A 60 2.43 -15.69 -3.06
C ALA A 60 1.86 -15.48 -4.47
N TRP A 61 0.58 -15.84 -4.68
CA TRP A 61 -0.10 -15.62 -5.96
C TRP A 61 -0.23 -14.14 -6.30
N GLY A 62 -0.62 -13.31 -5.33
CA GLY A 62 -0.69 -11.86 -5.52
C GLY A 62 0.65 -11.28 -5.97
N THR A 63 1.73 -11.64 -5.27
CA THR A 63 3.10 -11.21 -5.60
C THR A 63 3.52 -11.64 -7.01
N PHE A 64 3.19 -12.87 -7.41
CA PHE A 64 3.48 -13.38 -8.75
C PHE A 64 2.74 -12.61 -9.86
N MET A 65 1.48 -12.28 -9.63
CA MET A 65 0.61 -11.65 -10.63
C MET A 65 0.77 -10.12 -10.72
N GLU A 66 1.19 -9.46 -9.64
CA GLU A 66 1.35 -8.00 -9.55
C GLU A 66 2.13 -7.40 -10.73
N PRO A 67 3.34 -7.86 -11.11
CA PRO A 67 4.08 -7.27 -12.22
C PRO A 67 3.37 -7.46 -13.58
N ILE A 68 2.64 -8.56 -13.77
CA ILE A 68 1.89 -8.84 -14.99
C ILE A 68 0.72 -7.85 -15.12
N ILE A 69 -0.02 -7.66 -14.03
CA ILE A 69 -1.15 -6.72 -14.00
C ILE A 69 -0.64 -5.28 -14.10
N ALA A 70 0.45 -4.93 -13.43
CA ALA A 70 1.04 -3.59 -13.51
C ALA A 70 1.48 -3.23 -14.93
N GLN A 71 2.04 -4.20 -15.67
CA GLN A 71 2.38 -4.01 -17.08
C GLN A 71 1.13 -3.79 -17.96
N TRP A 72 0.03 -4.49 -17.69
CA TRP A 72 -1.25 -4.22 -18.36
C TRP A 72 -1.79 -2.83 -18.00
N VAL A 73 -1.84 -2.47 -16.72
CA VAL A 73 -2.27 -1.14 -16.24
C VAL A 73 -1.48 -0.03 -16.91
N LYS A 74 -0.15 -0.17 -17.01
CA LYS A 74 0.72 0.77 -17.70
C LYS A 74 0.32 0.95 -19.16
N ASN A 75 0.10 -0.14 -19.89
CA ASN A 75 -0.23 -0.08 -21.31
C ASN A 75 -1.59 0.56 -21.57
N GLU A 76 -2.58 0.30 -20.71
CA GLU A 76 -3.94 0.80 -20.88
C GLU A 76 -4.13 2.24 -20.36
N THR A 77 -3.37 2.66 -19.34
CA THR A 77 -3.65 3.90 -18.59
C THR A 77 -2.47 4.86 -18.50
N GLY A 78 -1.24 4.40 -18.77
CA GLY A 78 -0.02 5.16 -18.55
C GLY A 78 0.39 5.32 -17.07
N ILE A 79 -0.31 4.66 -16.13
CA ILE A 79 0.12 4.58 -14.73
C ILE A 79 1.33 3.65 -14.64
N MET A 80 2.44 4.15 -14.09
CA MET A 80 3.69 3.38 -14.01
C MET A 80 3.68 2.50 -12.75
N PRO A 81 4.26 1.29 -12.77
CA PRO A 81 4.47 0.50 -11.56
C PRO A 81 5.28 1.31 -10.54
N ASN A 82 4.88 1.24 -9.27
CA ASN A 82 5.52 1.98 -8.19
C ASN A 82 5.91 1.07 -7.04
N GLU A 83 7.16 1.22 -6.58
CA GLU A 83 7.69 0.49 -5.42
C GLU A 83 7.97 1.42 -4.23
N TRP A 84 7.79 2.73 -4.41
CA TRP A 84 8.17 3.70 -3.39
C TRP A 84 7.17 3.77 -2.25
N LEU A 85 7.69 3.68 -1.03
CA LEU A 85 7.07 4.17 0.18
C LEU A 85 7.12 5.70 0.16
N ILE A 86 5.94 6.30 0.17
CA ILE A 86 5.73 7.74 0.09
C ILE A 86 5.18 8.23 1.44
N ALA A 87 5.72 9.33 1.94
CA ALA A 87 5.23 10.03 3.11
C ALA A 87 4.25 11.16 2.73
N SER A 88 3.29 11.47 3.60
CA SER A 88 2.35 12.58 3.40
C SER A 88 3.06 13.93 3.57
N GLU A 89 2.57 14.96 2.88
CA GLU A 89 2.99 16.34 3.14
C GLU A 89 2.54 16.87 4.51
N HIS A 90 1.51 16.26 5.11
CA HIS A 90 0.96 16.71 6.39
C HIS A 90 1.72 16.16 7.60
N ASP A 91 2.24 14.94 7.50
CA ASP A 91 3.00 14.27 8.55
C ASP A 91 3.83 13.14 7.95
N GLU A 92 5.15 13.15 8.21
CA GLU A 92 6.08 12.13 7.68
C GLU A 92 5.77 10.70 8.15
N ARG A 93 4.98 10.57 9.23
CA ARG A 93 4.54 9.28 9.78
C ARG A 93 3.35 8.70 9.03
N PHE A 94 2.73 9.43 8.10
CA PHE A 94 1.64 8.91 7.28
C PHE A 94 2.20 8.36 5.98
N LEU A 95 2.14 7.04 5.84
CA LEU A 95 2.89 6.32 4.81
C LEU A 95 1.96 5.54 3.88
N ALA A 96 2.35 5.46 2.61
CA ALA A 96 1.65 4.68 1.60
C ALA A 96 2.61 4.16 0.54
N THR A 97 2.32 2.98 0.00
CA THR A 97 2.95 2.47 -1.22
C THR A 97 1.80 2.11 -2.14
N PRO A 98 1.37 3.02 -3.05
CA PRO A 98 0.47 2.64 -4.13
C PRO A 98 1.21 1.72 -5.11
N ASP A 99 0.53 0.73 -5.67
CA ASP A 99 1.15 -0.23 -6.61
C ASP A 99 1.49 0.42 -7.97
N GLY A 100 0.84 1.54 -8.28
CA GLY A 100 1.21 2.37 -9.42
C GLY A 100 1.00 3.85 -9.19
N LEU A 101 1.78 4.66 -9.89
CA LEU A 101 1.80 6.11 -9.81
C LEU A 101 2.00 6.68 -11.22
N ARG A 102 1.11 7.57 -11.66
CA ARG A 102 1.28 8.28 -12.93
C ARG A 102 2.35 9.36 -12.80
N MET A 103 3.06 9.68 -13.87
CA MET A 103 4.21 10.60 -13.86
C MET A 103 3.90 12.02 -13.35
N ASP A 104 2.65 12.48 -13.41
CA ASP A 104 2.23 13.77 -12.85
C ASP A 104 1.86 13.70 -11.36
N HIS A 105 1.80 12.48 -10.81
CA HIS A 105 1.38 12.13 -9.45
C HIS A 105 -0.10 12.41 -9.14
N TRP A 106 -0.96 12.57 -10.17
CA TRP A 106 -2.39 12.83 -9.96
C TRP A 106 -3.25 11.58 -9.87
N VAL A 107 -2.73 10.45 -10.35
CA VAL A 107 -3.47 9.18 -10.40
C VAL A 107 -2.59 8.07 -9.86
N ILE A 108 -3.17 7.27 -8.97
CA ILE A 108 -2.57 6.05 -8.41
C ILE A 108 -3.38 4.83 -8.85
N SER A 109 -2.76 3.66 -8.74
CA SER A 109 -3.46 2.37 -8.86
C SER A 109 -3.16 1.47 -7.67
N GLU A 110 -4.12 0.60 -7.34
CA GLU A 110 -3.98 -0.52 -6.40
C GLU A 110 -4.38 -1.80 -7.14
N ILE A 111 -3.52 -2.81 -7.07
CA ILE A 111 -3.66 -4.10 -7.75
C ILE A 111 -4.01 -5.16 -6.71
N LYS A 112 -5.10 -5.90 -6.97
CA LYS A 112 -5.52 -7.02 -6.13
C LYS A 112 -5.87 -8.22 -6.99
N THR A 113 -5.36 -9.39 -6.61
CA THR A 113 -5.88 -10.66 -7.10
C THR A 113 -6.91 -11.20 -6.11
N MET A 114 -8.05 -11.70 -6.60
CA MET A 114 -9.06 -12.34 -5.76
C MET A 114 -9.47 -13.70 -6.32
N GLY A 115 -9.75 -14.65 -5.44
CA GLY A 115 -10.24 -15.98 -5.84
C GLY A 115 -11.70 -15.97 -6.33
N THR A 116 -12.46 -14.91 -6.05
CA THR A 116 -13.84 -14.76 -6.51
C THR A 116 -14.01 -13.37 -7.13
N PRO A 117 -14.56 -13.26 -8.34
CA PRO A 117 -14.89 -11.97 -8.94
C PRO A 117 -15.82 -11.15 -8.04
N ARG A 118 -15.56 -9.85 -7.95
CA ARG A 118 -16.42 -8.91 -7.22
C ARG A 118 -16.72 -7.71 -8.12
N GLU A 119 -17.97 -7.30 -8.15
CA GLU A 119 -18.38 -6.09 -8.87
C GLU A 119 -17.81 -4.81 -8.25
N LYS A 120 -17.61 -4.82 -6.93
CA LYS A 120 -17.10 -3.68 -6.17
C LYS A 120 -15.93 -4.11 -5.29
N PRO A 121 -14.92 -3.23 -5.09
CA PRO A 121 -13.87 -3.49 -4.13
C PRO A 121 -14.46 -3.61 -2.71
N PRO A 122 -13.97 -4.57 -1.91
CA PRO A 122 -14.21 -4.62 -0.48
C PRO A 122 -13.90 -3.29 0.23
N LEU A 123 -14.63 -2.99 1.31
CA LEU A 123 -14.54 -1.69 1.99
C LEU A 123 -13.16 -1.40 2.60
N ASP A 124 -12.43 -2.43 3.02
CA ASP A 124 -11.04 -2.33 3.47
C ASP A 124 -10.11 -1.85 2.35
N HIS A 125 -10.28 -2.35 1.12
CA HIS A 125 -9.53 -1.85 -0.04
C HIS A 125 -9.90 -0.41 -0.37
N VAL A 126 -11.18 -0.04 -0.27
CA VAL A 126 -11.61 1.36 -0.44
C VAL A 126 -10.93 2.26 0.60
N ARG A 127 -10.91 1.86 1.88
CA ARG A 127 -10.23 2.60 2.95
C ARG A 127 -8.72 2.71 2.72
N GLN A 128 -8.08 1.64 2.24
CA GLN A 128 -6.67 1.64 1.89
C GLN A 128 -6.38 2.66 0.78
N MET A 129 -7.16 2.67 -0.29
CA MET A 129 -7.02 3.62 -1.39
C MET A 129 -7.28 5.07 -0.94
N GLN A 130 -8.28 5.31 -0.09
CA GLN A 130 -8.54 6.65 0.45
C GLN A 130 -7.34 7.18 1.25
N TRP A 131 -6.69 6.32 2.04
CA TRP A 131 -5.45 6.68 2.72
C TRP A 131 -4.30 6.93 1.74
N GLN A 132 -4.14 6.10 0.71
CA GLN A 132 -3.12 6.32 -0.32
C GLN A 132 -3.30 7.67 -0.99
N MET A 133 -4.52 8.03 -1.42
CA MET A 133 -4.82 9.34 -2.02
C MET A 133 -4.60 10.51 -1.06
N PHE A 134 -4.81 10.31 0.24
CA PHE A 134 -4.49 11.32 1.26
C PHE A 134 -2.97 11.48 1.46
N VAL A 135 -2.20 10.39 1.32
CA VAL A 135 -0.75 10.39 1.50
C VAL A 135 -0.01 10.91 0.28
N THR A 136 -0.50 10.65 -0.94
CA THR A 136 0.17 11.01 -2.20
C THR A 136 -0.32 12.33 -2.73
#